data_AF-A0A167T4H5-F1
#
_entry.id   AF-A0A167T4H5-F1
#
_cell.length_a   1.000
_cell.length_b   1.000
_cell.length_c   1.000
_cell.angle_alpha   90.00
_cell.angle_beta   90.00
_cell.angle_gamma   90.00
#
_symmetry.space_group_name_H-M   'P 1'
#
loop_
_entity.id
_entity.type
_entity.pdbx_description
1 polymer ?
#
loop_
_entity_poly.entity_id
_entity_poly.type
_entity_poly.pdbx_seq_one_letter_code
_entity_poly.pdbx_strand_id
1 'polypeptide(L)'
;LVVGDYFKSDTDVLDYTDMANELITWLRSKTIVLALIRDIQVNTGSALVAVIRAVLTRWTAHYQSYKRLLELHTALVVLVSSEAARPLDKKMIVTGDAKARARAASMLEIIGNNSFWHAITRIKRHLEPLAIASNITQASFCRLDTVLLTFGFLMMQYRAMTDEADLDASAAIMESIEKRWAVADQEVFMATVIVNPFYQTRPFALLHYFNNAGVARLLGNLWLRFYSHEAPREFYSELTEYLTHTGRYSGLGAHCMRASAEAHSKVRICVIFIHNFIS
;
A
#
# COMPACT_ATOMS: atom_id res chain seq x y z
N LEU A 1 -0.18 -2.75 -12.31
CA LEU A 1 -1.13 -3.72 -12.87
C LEU A 1 -2.31 -3.95 -11.92
N VAL A 2 -2.10 -4.41 -10.67
CA VAL A 2 -3.19 -4.53 -9.66
C VAL A 2 -4.05 -3.27 -9.54
N VAL A 3 -3.40 -2.11 -9.35
CA VAL A 3 -4.12 -0.83 -9.24
C VAL A 3 -4.85 -0.45 -10.52
N GLY A 4 -4.35 -0.89 -11.68
CA GLY A 4 -5.04 -0.67 -12.96
C GLY A 4 -6.31 -1.52 -13.09
N ASP A 5 -6.31 -2.74 -12.55
CA ASP A 5 -7.51 -3.58 -12.51
C ASP A 5 -8.50 -3.04 -11.48
N TYR A 6 -8.03 -2.54 -10.34
CA TYR A 6 -8.85 -1.81 -9.37
C TYR A 6 -9.55 -0.61 -10.00
N PHE A 7 -8.83 0.30 -10.67
CA PHE A 7 -9.45 1.46 -11.33
C PHE A 7 -10.39 1.09 -12.51
N LYS A 8 -10.37 -0.16 -12.97
CA LYS A 8 -11.30 -0.68 -13.98
C LYS A 8 -12.48 -1.44 -13.36
N SER A 9 -12.48 -1.67 -12.05
CA SER A 9 -13.60 -2.29 -11.36
C SER A 9 -14.80 -1.35 -11.34
N ASP A 10 -15.99 -1.90 -11.48
CA ASP A 10 -17.25 -1.16 -11.47
C ASP A 10 -17.65 -0.87 -10.03
N THR A 11 -16.91 0.03 -9.38
CA THR A 11 -17.17 0.42 -7.98
C THR A 11 -17.58 1.88 -7.92
N ASP A 12 -18.75 2.17 -7.36
CA ASP A 12 -19.35 3.51 -7.24
C ASP A 12 -18.38 4.56 -6.66
N VAL A 13 -17.46 4.11 -5.79
CA VAL A 13 -16.48 4.98 -5.16
C VAL A 13 -15.53 5.63 -6.19
N LEU A 14 -15.29 4.98 -7.32
CA LEU A 14 -14.37 5.43 -8.36
C LEU A 14 -14.93 6.55 -9.24
N ASP A 15 -16.24 6.77 -9.23
CA ASP A 15 -16.89 7.86 -9.97
C ASP A 15 -16.37 9.25 -9.53
N TYR A 16 -15.91 9.35 -8.28
CA TYR A 16 -15.35 10.57 -7.70
C TYR A 16 -13.89 10.82 -8.06
N THR A 17 -13.22 9.88 -8.74
CA THR A 17 -11.78 10.01 -9.06
C THR A 17 -11.50 11.12 -10.06
N ASP A 18 -12.36 11.29 -11.06
CA ASP A 18 -12.28 12.38 -12.03
C ASP A 18 -12.53 13.73 -11.35
N MET A 19 -13.53 13.81 -10.48
CA MET A 19 -13.78 15.01 -9.67
C MET A 19 -12.56 15.39 -8.82
N ALA A 20 -11.89 14.41 -8.21
CA ALA A 20 -10.68 14.67 -7.42
C ALA A 20 -9.52 15.15 -8.30
N ASN A 21 -9.30 14.53 -9.45
CA ASN A 21 -8.26 14.90 -10.39
C ASN A 21 -8.48 16.32 -10.92
N GLU A 22 -9.73 16.66 -11.22
CA GLU A 22 -10.15 17.99 -11.64
C GLU A 22 -9.93 19.04 -10.55
N LEU A 23 -10.35 18.76 -9.32
CA LEU A 23 -10.17 19.65 -8.18
C LEU A 23 -8.68 19.92 -7.92
N ILE A 24 -7.86 18.87 -7.88
CA ILE A 24 -6.41 18.97 -7.72
C ILE A 24 -5.78 19.82 -8.82
N THR A 25 -6.20 19.61 -10.06
CA THR A 25 -5.71 20.37 -11.22
C THR A 25 -6.09 21.84 -11.10
N TRP A 26 -7.32 22.14 -10.72
CA TRP A 26 -7.79 23.51 -10.53
C TRP A 26 -7.07 24.23 -9.39
N LEU A 27 -6.94 23.59 -8.21
CA LEU A 27 -6.23 24.13 -7.05
C LEU A 27 -4.80 24.54 -7.43
N ARG A 28 -4.11 23.70 -8.20
CA ARG A 28 -2.75 23.97 -8.66
C ARG A 28 -2.65 25.07 -9.71
N SER A 29 -3.72 25.35 -10.45
CA SER A 29 -3.72 26.38 -11.49
C SER A 29 -3.83 27.81 -10.94
N LYS A 30 -4.14 27.97 -9.65
CA LYS A 30 -4.43 29.27 -9.02
C LYS A 30 -3.47 29.56 -7.88
N THR A 31 -2.43 30.35 -8.15
CA THR A 31 -1.45 30.77 -7.12
C THR A 31 -2.10 31.43 -5.91
N ILE A 32 -3.15 32.25 -6.13
CA ILE A 32 -3.91 32.89 -5.06
C ILE A 32 -4.58 31.87 -4.12
N VAL A 33 -5.13 30.78 -4.67
CA VAL A 33 -5.79 29.72 -3.89
C VAL A 33 -4.75 28.96 -3.07
N LEU A 34 -3.59 28.65 -3.65
CA LEU A 34 -2.49 28.00 -2.93
C LEU A 34 -1.95 28.86 -1.79
N ALA A 35 -1.84 30.18 -2.00
CA ALA A 35 -1.44 31.12 -0.95
C ALA A 35 -2.45 31.13 0.20
N LEU A 36 -3.74 31.24 -0.11
CA LEU A 36 -4.80 31.22 0.90
C LEU A 36 -4.84 29.91 1.70
N ILE A 37 -4.66 28.76 1.04
CA ILE A 37 -4.56 27.46 1.72
C ILE A 37 -3.40 27.44 2.70
N ARG A 38 -2.23 27.93 2.27
CA ARG A 38 -1.04 28.01 3.11
C ARG A 38 -1.28 28.90 4.33
N ASP A 39 -1.86 30.07 4.14
CA ASP A 39 -2.15 31.00 5.23
C ASP A 39 -3.14 30.38 6.24
N ILE A 40 -4.17 29.69 5.76
CA ILE A 40 -5.10 28.95 6.61
C ILE A 40 -4.37 27.89 7.42
N GLN A 41 -3.52 27.06 6.79
CA GLN A 41 -2.75 26.02 7.49
C GLN A 41 -1.86 26.60 8.60
N VAL A 42 -1.19 27.74 8.35
CA VAL A 42 -0.40 28.45 9.36
C VAL A 42 -1.28 28.90 10.52
N ASN A 43 -2.41 29.54 10.22
CA ASN A 43 -3.31 30.10 11.22
C ASN A 43 -4.04 29.03 12.06
N THR A 44 -4.27 27.84 11.50
CA THR A 44 -4.87 26.70 12.21
C THR A 44 -3.85 25.81 12.91
N GLY A 45 -2.55 26.16 12.90
CA GLY A 45 -1.48 25.35 13.48
C GLY A 45 -1.32 23.98 12.83
N SER A 46 -1.80 23.81 11.59
CA SER A 46 -1.74 22.55 10.86
C SER A 46 -0.40 22.38 10.17
N ALA A 47 0.01 21.13 9.92
CA ALA A 47 1.22 20.86 9.15
C ALA A 47 1.11 21.44 7.73
N LEU A 48 2.15 22.13 7.29
CA LEU A 48 2.21 22.69 5.94
C LEU A 48 2.38 21.57 4.91
N VAL A 49 1.33 21.32 4.14
CA VAL A 49 1.32 20.32 3.07
C VAL A 49 0.91 20.96 1.76
N ALA A 50 1.54 20.53 0.66
CA ALA A 50 1.28 21.05 -0.67
C ALA A 50 0.26 20.19 -1.43
N VAL A 51 -0.43 20.81 -2.40
CA VAL A 51 -1.29 20.09 -3.35
C VAL A 51 -0.41 19.31 -4.33
N ILE A 52 -0.50 17.97 -4.30
CA ILE A 52 0.23 17.08 -5.21
C ILE A 52 -0.68 16.68 -6.37
N ARG A 53 -0.12 16.61 -7.59
CA ARG A 53 -0.86 16.14 -8.78
C ARG A 53 -0.64 14.65 -8.97
N ALA A 54 -1.71 13.95 -9.31
CA ALA A 54 -1.63 12.58 -9.76
C ALA A 54 -0.94 12.54 -11.13
N VAL A 55 0.16 11.80 -11.22
CA VAL A 55 0.88 11.59 -12.48
C VAL A 55 0.40 10.27 -13.08
N LEU A 56 -0.14 10.33 -14.30
CA LEU A 56 -0.71 9.17 -15.01
C LEU A 56 0.26 7.98 -15.10
N THR A 57 1.56 8.23 -15.23
CA THR A 57 2.56 7.18 -15.42
C THR A 57 2.94 6.44 -14.14
N ARG A 58 2.48 6.90 -12.96
CA ARG A 58 2.82 6.29 -11.66
C ARG A 58 1.61 6.28 -10.74
N TRP A 59 0.96 5.13 -10.62
CA TRP A 59 -0.25 4.97 -9.79
C TRP A 59 -0.04 5.40 -8.32
N THR A 60 1.17 5.28 -7.76
CA THR A 60 1.49 5.77 -6.41
C THR A 60 1.30 7.27 -6.25
N ALA A 61 1.38 8.03 -7.35
CA ALA A 61 1.05 9.46 -7.36
C ALA A 61 -0.45 9.71 -7.11
N HIS A 62 -1.35 8.81 -7.53
CA HIS A 62 -2.78 8.92 -7.21
C HIS A 62 -3.00 8.77 -5.70
N TYR A 63 -2.43 7.72 -5.08
CA TYR A 63 -2.48 7.54 -3.62
C TYR A 63 -1.94 8.77 -2.88
N GLN A 64 -0.75 9.28 -3.26
CA GLN A 64 -0.17 10.44 -2.59
C GLN A 64 -1.02 11.70 -2.78
N SER A 65 -1.60 11.90 -3.97
CA SER A 65 -2.43 13.07 -4.25
C SER A 65 -3.73 13.05 -3.46
N TYR A 66 -4.42 11.90 -3.40
CA TYR A 66 -5.64 11.74 -2.61
C TYR A 66 -5.36 11.84 -1.11
N LYS A 67 -4.26 11.26 -0.63
CA LYS A 67 -3.80 11.44 0.76
C LYS A 67 -3.56 12.91 1.09
N ARG A 68 -2.83 13.66 0.24
CA ARG A 68 -2.62 15.10 0.45
C ARG A 68 -3.91 15.89 0.38
N LEU A 69 -4.81 15.55 -0.54
CA LEU A 69 -6.10 16.22 -0.68
C LEU A 69 -6.94 16.08 0.61
N LEU A 70 -6.96 14.89 1.21
CA LEU A 70 -7.62 14.64 2.50
C LEU A 70 -7.00 15.43 3.66
N GLU A 71 -5.67 15.54 3.71
CA GLU A 71 -4.99 16.38 4.72
C GLU A 71 -5.30 17.87 4.57
N LEU A 72 -5.62 18.31 3.35
CA LEU A 72 -6.02 19.68 3.05
C LEU A 72 -7.52 19.94 3.29
N HIS A 73 -8.33 18.91 3.59
CA HIS A 73 -9.78 19.03 3.70
C HIS A 73 -10.21 20.16 4.64
N THR A 74 -9.69 20.20 5.87
CA THR A 74 -10.02 21.25 6.84
C THR A 74 -9.70 22.65 6.31
N ALA A 75 -8.52 22.83 5.70
CA ALA A 75 -8.13 24.12 5.14
C ALA A 75 -9.03 24.54 3.97
N LEU A 76 -9.43 23.57 3.12
CA LEU A 76 -10.33 23.80 2.00
C LEU A 76 -11.75 24.16 2.45
N VAL A 77 -12.28 23.55 3.51
CA VAL A 77 -13.60 23.91 4.09
C VAL A 77 -13.58 25.33 4.66
N VAL A 78 -12.51 25.70 5.38
CA VAL A 78 -12.34 27.07 5.88
C VAL A 78 -12.22 28.06 4.74
N LEU A 79 -11.52 27.69 3.65
CA LEU A 79 -11.38 28.50 2.44
C LEU A 79 -12.75 28.77 1.80
N VAL A 80 -13.55 27.73 1.58
CA VAL A 80 -14.92 27.87 1.04
C VAL A 80 -15.77 28.78 1.93
N SER A 81 -15.75 28.55 3.24
CA SER A 81 -16.54 29.34 4.20
C SER A 81 -16.12 30.82 4.19
N SER A 82 -14.81 31.07 4.17
CA SER A 82 -14.24 32.42 4.12
C SER A 82 -14.58 33.11 2.81
N GLU A 83 -14.54 32.39 1.68
CA GLU A 83 -14.93 32.93 0.39
C GLU A 83 -16.43 33.24 0.36
N ALA A 84 -17.29 32.35 0.87
CA ALA A 84 -18.73 32.56 0.94
C ALA A 84 -19.10 33.82 1.73
N ALA A 85 -18.45 34.05 2.87
CA ALA A 85 -18.66 35.22 3.74
C ALA A 85 -18.17 36.55 3.15
N ARG A 86 -17.29 36.54 2.14
CA ARG A 86 -16.80 37.77 1.50
C ARG A 86 -17.90 38.47 0.69
N PRO A 87 -17.99 39.81 0.76
CA PRO A 87 -18.77 40.61 -0.18
C PRO A 87 -18.39 40.34 -1.65
N LEU A 88 -19.32 40.57 -2.58
CA LEU A 88 -19.13 40.29 -4.01
C LEU A 88 -17.92 41.01 -4.62
N ASP A 89 -17.66 42.24 -4.18
CA ASP A 89 -16.52 43.08 -4.60
C ASP A 89 -15.17 42.63 -4.02
N LYS A 90 -15.19 41.75 -3.00
CA LYS A 90 -13.99 41.26 -2.28
C LYS A 90 -13.75 39.75 -2.43
N LYS A 91 -14.50 39.08 -3.30
CA LYS A 91 -14.26 37.68 -3.67
C LYS A 91 -12.84 37.54 -4.23
N MET A 92 -12.11 36.52 -3.77
CA MET A 92 -10.74 36.27 -4.23
C MET A 92 -10.65 35.05 -5.13
N ILE A 93 -11.61 34.13 -5.02
CA ILE A 93 -11.61 32.85 -5.72
C ILE A 93 -12.60 32.88 -6.88
N VAL A 94 -13.84 33.33 -6.64
CA VAL A 94 -14.89 33.41 -7.67
C VAL A 94 -14.78 34.75 -8.41
N THR A 95 -13.75 34.88 -9.24
CA THR A 95 -13.40 36.11 -9.95
C THR A 95 -13.17 35.88 -11.45
N GLY A 96 -13.10 36.97 -12.23
CA GLY A 96 -12.83 36.94 -13.68
C GLY A 96 -14.08 36.87 -14.56
N ASP A 97 -13.94 36.27 -15.75
CA ASP A 97 -15.04 36.10 -16.69
C ASP A 97 -16.09 35.09 -16.20
N ALA A 98 -17.22 34.99 -16.91
CA ALA A 98 -18.32 34.10 -16.53
C ALA A 98 -17.90 32.62 -16.46
N LYS A 99 -17.01 32.18 -17.35
CA LYS A 99 -16.52 30.79 -17.41
C LYS A 99 -15.61 30.48 -16.21
N ALA A 100 -14.70 31.39 -15.88
CA ALA A 100 -13.81 31.26 -14.73
C ALA A 100 -14.60 31.26 -13.42
N ARG A 101 -15.62 32.12 -13.29
CA ARG A 101 -16.52 32.15 -12.14
C ARG A 101 -17.33 30.86 -12.00
N ALA A 102 -17.93 30.38 -13.09
CA ALA A 102 -18.66 29.11 -13.09
C ALA A 102 -17.77 27.92 -12.69
N ARG A 103 -16.54 27.87 -13.24
CA ARG A 103 -15.58 26.84 -12.86
C ARG A 103 -15.20 26.93 -11.39
N ALA A 104 -14.90 28.12 -10.86
CA ALA A 104 -14.58 28.31 -9.45
C ALA A 104 -15.75 27.86 -8.55
N ALA A 105 -16.99 28.25 -8.88
CA ALA A 105 -18.18 27.83 -8.14
C ALA A 105 -18.32 26.30 -8.10
N SER A 106 -18.18 25.63 -9.25
CA SER A 106 -18.24 24.15 -9.30
C SER A 106 -17.18 23.49 -8.43
N MET A 107 -15.96 24.04 -8.33
CA MET A 107 -14.90 23.47 -7.49
C MET A 107 -15.19 23.67 -6.00
N LEU A 108 -15.78 24.81 -5.61
CA LEU A 108 -16.22 25.03 -4.23
C LEU A 108 -17.37 24.09 -3.85
N GLU A 109 -18.27 23.78 -4.78
CA GLU A 109 -19.32 22.77 -4.58
C GLU A 109 -18.74 21.37 -4.34
N ILE A 110 -17.70 20.96 -5.09
CA ILE A 110 -16.99 19.70 -4.84
C ILE A 110 -16.41 19.68 -3.43
N ILE A 111 -15.77 20.77 -2.99
CA ILE A 111 -15.20 20.86 -1.63
C ILE A 111 -16.31 20.77 -0.57
N GLY A 112 -17.51 21.27 -0.84
CA GLY A 112 -18.66 21.16 0.07
C GLY A 112 -19.37 19.80 0.06
N ASN A 113 -19.01 18.89 -0.85
CA ASN A 113 -19.68 17.60 -1.00
C ASN A 113 -19.10 16.54 -0.05
N ASN A 114 -19.86 16.14 0.97
CA ASN A 114 -19.44 15.11 1.92
C ASN A 114 -19.24 13.73 1.27
N SER A 115 -20.10 13.34 0.32
CA SER A 115 -19.99 12.06 -0.37
C SER A 115 -18.67 11.95 -1.15
N PHE A 116 -18.22 13.06 -1.75
CA PHE A 116 -16.91 13.14 -2.39
C PHE A 116 -15.80 12.82 -1.39
N TRP A 117 -15.77 13.47 -0.22
CA TRP A 117 -14.72 13.23 0.79
C TRP A 117 -14.74 11.81 1.36
N HIS A 118 -15.93 11.25 1.57
CA HIS A 118 -16.09 9.85 1.96
C HIS A 118 -15.53 8.90 0.91
N ALA A 119 -15.82 9.15 -0.38
CA ALA A 119 -15.30 8.34 -1.48
C ALA A 119 -13.76 8.42 -1.58
N ILE A 120 -13.17 9.62 -1.51
CA ILE A 120 -11.70 9.77 -1.55
C ILE A 120 -11.04 9.11 -0.34
N THR A 121 -11.67 9.15 0.83
CA THR A 121 -11.19 8.44 2.03
C THR A 121 -11.15 6.92 1.81
N ARG A 122 -12.19 6.35 1.20
CA ARG A 122 -12.25 4.93 0.86
C ARG A 122 -11.24 4.54 -0.22
N ILE A 123 -11.12 5.30 -1.30
CA ILE A 123 -10.09 5.06 -2.32
C ILE A 123 -8.69 5.08 -1.69
N LYS A 124 -8.42 6.04 -0.79
CA LYS A 124 -7.16 6.11 -0.05
C LYS A 124 -6.95 4.86 0.81
N ARG A 125 -7.99 4.36 1.49
CA ARG A 125 -7.96 3.10 2.26
C ARG A 125 -7.63 1.91 1.36
N HIS A 126 -8.23 1.80 0.17
CA HIS A 126 -7.96 0.71 -0.77
C HIS A 126 -6.53 0.77 -1.33
N LEU A 127 -6.01 1.95 -1.63
CA LEU A 127 -4.68 2.12 -2.23
C LEU A 127 -3.52 2.04 -1.21
N GLU A 128 -3.78 2.27 0.08
CA GLU A 128 -2.75 2.35 1.12
C GLU A 128 -1.95 1.04 1.31
N PRO A 129 -2.58 -0.15 1.43
CA PRO A 129 -1.84 -1.41 1.50
C PRO A 129 -0.93 -1.62 0.28
N LEU A 130 -1.40 -1.29 -0.92
CA LEU A 130 -0.61 -1.39 -2.14
C LEU A 130 0.57 -0.41 -2.13
N ALA A 131 0.38 0.82 -1.65
CA ALA A 131 1.45 1.81 -1.54
C ALA A 131 2.56 1.34 -0.59
N ILE A 132 2.19 0.72 0.53
CA ILE A 132 3.12 0.09 1.46
C ILE A 132 3.88 -1.05 0.77
N ALA A 133 3.16 -1.96 0.11
CA ALA A 133 3.75 -3.07 -0.62
C ALA A 133 4.71 -2.61 -1.74
N SER A 134 4.34 -1.54 -2.46
CA SER A 134 5.20 -0.94 -3.48
C SER A 134 6.49 -0.40 -2.90
N ASN A 135 6.44 0.26 -1.74
CA ASN A 135 7.63 0.79 -1.09
C ASN A 135 8.56 -0.34 -0.61
N ILE A 136 7.99 -1.40 -0.03
CA ILE A 136 8.75 -2.59 0.40
C ILE A 136 9.42 -3.27 -0.80
N THR A 137 8.67 -3.49 -1.88
CA THR A 137 9.15 -4.22 -3.06
C THR A 137 10.12 -3.42 -3.95
N GLN A 138 10.12 -2.09 -3.81
CA GLN A 138 11.09 -1.20 -4.48
C GLN A 138 12.32 -0.90 -3.64
N ALA A 139 12.38 -1.35 -2.37
CA ALA A 139 13.55 -1.17 -1.53
C ALA A 139 14.76 -1.90 -2.13
N SER A 140 15.95 -1.29 -2.05
CA SER A 140 17.19 -1.85 -2.62
C SER A 140 17.60 -3.20 -2.01
N PHE A 141 17.11 -3.50 -0.80
CA PHE A 141 17.36 -4.74 -0.09
C PHE A 141 16.16 -5.69 -0.13
N CYS A 142 15.18 -5.47 -1.02
CA CYS A 142 14.06 -6.38 -1.20
C CYS A 142 14.54 -7.77 -1.65
N ARG A 143 14.02 -8.81 -1.00
CA ARG A 143 14.31 -10.21 -1.25
C ARG A 143 13.02 -10.95 -1.61
N LEU A 144 13.14 -12.12 -2.25
CA LEU A 144 11.97 -12.89 -2.73
C LEU A 144 11.04 -13.32 -1.58
N ASP A 145 11.60 -13.66 -0.42
CA ASP A 145 10.82 -13.98 0.79
C ASP A 145 9.97 -12.78 1.23
N THR A 146 10.55 -11.58 1.18
CA THR A 146 9.88 -10.32 1.50
C THR A 146 8.73 -10.06 0.52
N VAL A 147 8.90 -10.39 -0.77
CA VAL A 147 7.83 -10.28 -1.77
C VAL A 147 6.66 -11.21 -1.42
N LEU A 148 6.91 -12.49 -1.11
CA LEU A 148 5.83 -13.42 -0.76
C LEU A 148 5.12 -13.02 0.53
N LEU A 149 5.86 -12.61 1.56
CA LEU A 149 5.29 -12.09 2.80
C LEU A 149 4.47 -10.82 2.57
N THR A 150 4.87 -9.98 1.62
CA THR A 150 4.11 -8.79 1.21
C THR A 150 2.81 -9.17 0.51
N PHE A 151 2.78 -10.21 -0.33
CA PHE A 151 1.53 -10.74 -0.88
C PHE A 151 0.61 -11.29 0.22
N GLY A 152 1.15 -12.04 1.17
CA GLY A 152 0.40 -12.52 2.33
C GLY A 152 -0.22 -11.36 3.13
N PHE A 153 0.57 -10.31 3.41
CA PHE A 153 0.10 -9.08 4.05
C PHE A 153 -1.06 -8.44 3.28
N LEU A 154 -0.93 -8.26 1.96
CA LEU A 154 -2.00 -7.66 1.15
C LEU A 154 -3.29 -8.47 1.23
N MET A 155 -3.22 -9.80 1.07
CA MET A 155 -4.39 -10.67 1.16
C MET A 155 -5.07 -10.57 2.54
N MET A 156 -4.29 -10.51 3.62
CA MET A 156 -4.83 -10.31 4.97
C MET A 156 -5.54 -8.95 5.11
N GLN A 157 -4.93 -7.87 4.60
CA GLN A 157 -5.51 -6.53 4.68
C GLN A 157 -6.85 -6.45 3.95
N TYR A 158 -6.93 -6.97 2.73
CA TYR A 158 -8.17 -6.93 1.95
C TYR A 158 -9.25 -7.88 2.46
N ARG A 159 -8.88 -9.06 2.99
CA ARG A 159 -9.83 -9.94 3.67
C ARG A 159 -10.42 -9.32 4.95
N ALA A 160 -9.68 -8.42 5.60
CA ALA A 160 -10.16 -7.69 6.77
C ALA A 160 -11.05 -6.49 6.41
N MET A 161 -11.19 -6.12 5.13
CA MET A 161 -12.12 -5.08 4.69
C MET A 161 -13.52 -5.69 4.53
N THR A 162 -14.32 -5.62 5.59
CA THR A 162 -15.67 -6.21 5.65
C THR A 162 -16.81 -5.21 5.48
N ASP A 163 -16.50 -3.93 5.22
CA ASP A 163 -17.53 -2.93 4.88
C ASP A 163 -18.11 -3.28 3.50
N GLU A 164 -19.43 -3.35 3.40
CA GLU A 164 -20.15 -3.75 2.18
C GLU A 164 -19.69 -2.96 0.96
N ALA A 165 -19.44 -1.67 1.13
CA ALA A 165 -19.03 -0.80 0.03
C ALA A 165 -17.55 -0.91 -0.34
N ASP A 166 -16.75 -1.66 0.42
CA ASP A 166 -15.34 -1.95 0.13
C ASP A 166 -15.18 -3.37 -0.49
N LEU A 167 -16.24 -4.20 -0.49
CA LEU A 167 -16.16 -5.61 -0.87
C LEU A 167 -15.77 -5.81 -2.33
N ASP A 168 -16.43 -5.11 -3.26
CA ASP A 168 -16.16 -5.25 -4.70
C ASP A 168 -14.74 -4.78 -5.05
N ALA A 169 -14.32 -3.66 -4.46
CA ALA A 169 -12.96 -3.14 -4.60
C ALA A 169 -11.92 -4.13 -4.07
N SER A 170 -12.17 -4.69 -2.87
CA SER A 170 -11.28 -5.65 -2.23
C SER A 170 -11.22 -6.97 -3.01
N ALA A 171 -12.35 -7.46 -3.51
CA ALA A 171 -12.43 -8.65 -4.34
C ALA A 171 -11.65 -8.47 -5.64
N ALA A 172 -11.86 -7.36 -6.35
CA ALA A 172 -11.13 -7.04 -7.58
C ALA A 172 -9.61 -6.97 -7.34
N ILE A 173 -9.17 -6.36 -6.24
CA ILE A 173 -7.74 -6.32 -5.88
C ILE A 173 -7.20 -7.72 -5.55
N MET A 174 -7.92 -8.51 -4.77
CA MET A 174 -7.52 -9.87 -4.41
C MET A 174 -7.44 -10.79 -5.63
N GLU A 175 -8.45 -10.81 -6.48
CA GLU A 175 -8.44 -11.59 -7.74
C GLU A 175 -7.26 -11.20 -8.61
N SER A 176 -6.99 -9.90 -8.69
CA SER A 176 -5.87 -9.35 -9.44
C SER A 176 -4.51 -9.79 -8.87
N ILE A 177 -4.37 -9.89 -7.55
CA ILE A 177 -3.18 -10.45 -6.89
C ILE A 177 -3.06 -11.94 -7.19
N GLU A 178 -4.13 -12.72 -7.02
CA GLU A 178 -4.15 -14.16 -7.25
C GLU A 178 -3.81 -14.52 -8.69
N LYS A 179 -4.34 -13.78 -9.68
CA LYS A 179 -4.00 -13.95 -11.09
C LYS A 179 -2.51 -13.81 -11.37
N ARG A 180 -1.83 -12.89 -10.68
CA ARG A 180 -0.39 -12.69 -10.83
C ARG A 180 0.42 -13.74 -10.08
N TRP A 181 -0.07 -14.17 -8.93
CA TRP A 181 0.52 -15.29 -8.20
C TRP A 181 0.43 -16.59 -8.99
N ALA A 182 -0.66 -16.85 -9.70
CA ALA A 182 -0.88 -18.06 -10.49
C ALA A 182 0.15 -18.27 -11.62
N VAL A 183 0.73 -17.19 -12.14
CA VAL A 183 1.76 -17.24 -13.20
C VAL A 183 3.19 -17.02 -12.68
N ALA A 184 3.35 -16.80 -11.37
CA ALA A 184 4.65 -16.61 -10.76
C ALA A 184 5.37 -17.95 -10.55
N ASP A 185 6.69 -17.91 -10.35
CA ASP A 185 7.49 -19.07 -9.95
C ASP A 185 7.30 -19.36 -8.44
N GLN A 186 6.11 -19.86 -8.10
CA GLN A 186 5.63 -19.97 -6.73
C GLN A 186 6.59 -20.77 -5.84
N GLU A 187 7.15 -21.87 -6.36
CA GLU A 187 8.05 -22.75 -5.61
C GLU A 187 9.30 -22.00 -5.13
N VAL A 188 9.85 -21.09 -5.94
CA VAL A 188 11.01 -20.27 -5.55
C VAL A 188 10.66 -19.33 -4.41
N PHE A 189 9.53 -18.62 -4.53
CA PHE A 189 9.07 -17.72 -3.47
C PHE A 189 8.85 -18.49 -2.16
N MET A 190 8.19 -19.63 -2.21
CA MET A 190 7.93 -20.48 -1.05
C MET A 190 9.25 -21.00 -0.44
N ALA A 191 10.19 -21.46 -1.27
CA ALA A 191 11.52 -21.88 -0.84
C ALA A 191 12.27 -20.76 -0.10
N THR A 192 12.23 -19.53 -0.62
CA THR A 192 12.93 -18.40 0.03
C THR A 192 12.37 -18.07 1.41
N VAL A 193 11.06 -18.21 1.62
CA VAL A 193 10.45 -18.06 2.96
C VAL A 193 10.84 -19.22 3.87
N ILE A 194 10.87 -20.46 3.35
CA ILE A 194 11.25 -21.64 4.12
C ILE A 194 12.69 -21.57 4.61
N VAL A 195 13.62 -21.10 3.79
CA VAL A 195 15.03 -20.96 4.19
C VAL A 195 15.29 -19.70 5.01
N ASN A 196 14.29 -18.82 5.17
CA ASN A 196 14.39 -17.69 6.08
C ASN A 196 14.24 -18.18 7.54
N PRO A 197 15.28 -18.02 8.39
CA PRO A 197 15.29 -18.58 9.74
C PRO A 197 14.27 -17.92 10.70
N PHE A 198 13.71 -16.77 10.34
CA PHE A 198 12.65 -16.11 11.13
C PHE A 198 11.26 -16.71 10.89
N TYR A 199 11.03 -17.35 9.74
CA TYR A 199 9.71 -17.81 9.33
C TYR A 199 9.65 -19.33 9.16
N GLN A 200 10.63 -19.91 8.47
CA GLN A 200 10.65 -21.33 8.13
C GLN A 200 9.30 -21.77 7.52
N THR A 201 8.71 -22.85 8.02
CA THR A 201 7.42 -23.38 7.57
C THR A 201 6.21 -22.70 8.22
N ARG A 202 6.41 -21.79 9.19
CA ARG A 202 5.32 -21.20 9.98
C ARG A 202 4.24 -20.52 9.13
N PRO A 203 4.56 -19.71 8.09
CA PRO A 203 3.53 -19.11 7.24
C PRO A 203 2.68 -20.13 6.47
N PHE A 204 3.16 -21.37 6.35
CA PHE A 204 2.51 -22.46 5.62
C PHE A 204 1.93 -23.53 6.55
N ALA A 205 1.87 -23.30 7.86
CA ALA A 205 1.50 -24.33 8.85
C ALA A 205 0.09 -24.93 8.62
N LEU A 206 -0.83 -24.18 8.00
CA LEU A 206 -2.17 -24.64 7.67
C LEU A 206 -2.23 -25.56 6.43
N LEU A 207 -1.13 -25.68 5.70
CA LEU A 207 -1.04 -26.44 4.47
C LEU A 207 -0.35 -27.78 4.75
N HIS A 208 -1.14 -28.86 4.79
CA HIS A 208 -0.66 -30.20 5.17
C HIS A 208 0.53 -30.72 4.35
N TYR A 209 0.73 -30.20 3.14
CA TYR A 209 1.84 -30.59 2.27
C TYR A 209 3.17 -29.91 2.62
N PHE A 210 3.22 -28.95 3.54
CA PHE A 210 4.44 -28.29 4.01
C PHE A 210 5.04 -28.93 5.28
N ASN A 211 4.98 -30.26 5.36
CA ASN A 211 5.76 -31.04 6.32
C ASN A 211 7.22 -31.22 5.83
N ASN A 212 8.09 -31.81 6.66
CA ASN A 212 9.51 -31.99 6.32
C ASN A 212 9.73 -32.71 4.98
N ALA A 213 8.93 -33.73 4.66
CA ALA A 213 9.03 -34.46 3.40
C ALA A 213 8.61 -33.60 2.20
N GLY A 214 7.52 -32.84 2.33
CA GLY A 214 7.06 -31.92 1.29
C GLY A 214 8.04 -30.78 1.03
N VAL A 215 8.64 -30.22 2.09
CA VAL A 215 9.72 -29.22 1.99
C VAL A 215 10.95 -29.79 1.31
N ALA A 216 11.39 -30.99 1.71
CA ALA A 216 12.53 -31.68 1.07
C ALA A 216 12.27 -31.94 -0.42
N ARG A 217 11.06 -32.36 -0.78
CA ARG A 217 10.67 -32.55 -2.19
C ARG A 217 10.70 -31.24 -2.97
N LEU A 218 10.10 -30.16 -2.43
CA LEU A 218 10.07 -28.86 -3.09
C LEU A 218 11.49 -28.33 -3.32
N LEU A 219 12.34 -28.37 -2.30
CA LEU A 219 13.71 -27.87 -2.41
C LEU A 219 14.58 -28.77 -3.30
N GLY A 220 14.38 -30.09 -3.27
CA GLY A 220 15.04 -31.03 -4.17
C GLY A 220 14.66 -30.82 -5.64
N ASN A 221 13.38 -30.55 -5.93
CA ASN A 221 12.92 -30.22 -7.28
C ASN A 221 13.55 -28.92 -7.78
N LEU A 222 13.62 -27.89 -6.93
CA LEU A 222 14.29 -26.64 -7.27
C LEU A 222 15.79 -26.82 -7.49
N TRP A 223 16.45 -27.66 -6.68
CA TRP A 223 17.85 -28.01 -6.89
C TRP A 223 18.06 -28.65 -8.26
N LEU A 224 17.27 -29.68 -8.58
CA LEU A 224 17.32 -30.34 -9.88
C LEU A 224 17.08 -29.35 -11.03
N ARG A 225 16.10 -28.45 -10.88
CA ARG A 225 15.78 -27.45 -11.90
C ARG A 225 16.90 -26.43 -12.12
N PHE A 226 17.60 -26.01 -11.07
CA PHE A 226 18.66 -25.00 -11.18
C PHE A 226 20.04 -25.56 -11.52
N TYR A 227 20.36 -26.77 -11.05
CA TYR A 227 21.68 -27.38 -11.21
C TYR A 227 21.69 -28.55 -12.21
N SER A 228 20.53 -28.95 -12.74
CA SER A 228 20.38 -30.05 -13.71
C SER A 228 20.89 -31.42 -13.23
N HIS A 229 20.97 -31.63 -11.91
CA HIS A 229 21.26 -32.93 -11.30
C HIS A 229 20.56 -33.07 -9.95
N GLU A 230 20.42 -34.29 -9.42
CA GLU A 230 19.78 -34.52 -8.12
C GLU A 230 20.55 -33.86 -6.97
N ALA A 231 19.80 -33.46 -5.94
CA ALA A 231 20.40 -32.92 -4.73
C ALA A 231 21.20 -34.00 -4.00
N PRO A 232 22.42 -33.69 -3.51
CA PRO A 232 23.24 -34.65 -2.79
C PRO A 232 22.57 -35.05 -1.46
N ARG A 233 22.92 -36.20 -0.87
CA ARG A 233 22.29 -36.69 0.37
C ARG A 233 22.48 -35.72 1.53
N GLU A 234 23.64 -35.08 1.56
CA GLU A 234 24.06 -34.08 2.54
C GLU A 234 23.09 -32.89 2.57
N PHE A 235 22.53 -32.51 1.42
CA PHE A 235 21.54 -31.44 1.33
C PHE A 235 20.30 -31.74 2.19
N TYR A 236 19.79 -32.98 2.12
CA TYR A 236 18.61 -33.39 2.87
C TYR A 236 18.89 -33.53 4.36
N SER A 237 20.09 -33.97 4.73
CA SER A 237 20.54 -34.01 6.12
C SER A 237 20.61 -32.60 6.71
N GLU A 238 21.26 -31.65 6.02
CA GLU A 238 21.35 -30.26 6.47
C GLU A 238 19.98 -29.57 6.54
N LEU A 239 19.11 -29.81 5.57
CA LEU A 239 17.74 -29.30 5.59
C LEU A 239 16.95 -29.82 6.80
N THR A 240 17.12 -31.09 7.14
CA THR A 240 16.45 -31.69 8.32
C THR A 240 16.97 -31.06 9.61
N GLU A 241 18.30 -30.88 9.75
CA GLU A 241 18.89 -30.20 10.90
C GLU A 241 18.38 -28.76 11.04
N TYR A 242 18.28 -28.04 9.91
CA TYR A 242 17.79 -26.67 9.85
C TYR A 242 16.33 -26.55 10.32
N LEU A 243 15.44 -27.40 9.79
CA LEU A 243 14.01 -27.38 10.13
C LEU A 243 13.74 -27.82 11.57
N THR A 244 14.59 -28.68 12.13
CA THR A 244 14.43 -29.21 13.49
C THR A 244 15.21 -28.43 14.55
N HIS A 245 15.98 -27.40 14.17
CA HIS A 245 16.89 -26.67 15.06
C HIS A 245 17.84 -27.62 15.80
N THR A 246 18.41 -28.58 15.07
CA THR A 246 19.38 -29.55 15.59
C THR A 246 20.74 -29.39 14.89
N GLY A 247 21.73 -30.17 15.30
CA GLY A 247 23.07 -30.16 14.70
C GLY A 247 23.67 -28.76 14.64
N ARG A 248 24.09 -28.33 13.43
CA ARG A 248 24.70 -27.01 13.21
C ARG A 248 23.74 -25.83 13.47
N TYR A 249 22.43 -26.08 13.50
CA TYR A 249 21.39 -25.06 13.65
C TYR A 249 20.78 -25.00 15.06
N SER A 250 21.30 -25.76 16.03
CA SER A 250 20.83 -25.74 17.43
C SER A 250 20.83 -24.35 18.09
N GLY A 251 21.75 -23.47 17.67
CA GLY A 251 21.81 -22.07 18.14
C GLY A 251 20.97 -21.07 17.33
N LEU A 252 20.28 -21.50 16.27
CA LEU A 252 19.63 -20.62 15.30
C LEU A 252 18.52 -19.77 15.93
N GLY A 253 17.64 -20.39 16.73
CA GLY A 253 16.57 -19.66 17.41
C GLY A 253 17.08 -18.55 18.34
N ALA A 254 18.12 -18.84 19.13
CA ALA A 254 18.74 -17.85 20.01
C ALA A 254 19.41 -16.71 19.22
N HIS A 255 20.01 -17.04 18.07
CA HIS A 255 20.57 -16.03 17.17
C HIS A 255 19.48 -15.11 16.58
N CYS A 256 18.38 -15.68 16.06
CA CYS A 256 17.25 -14.92 15.53
C CYS A 256 16.61 -14.01 16.59
N MET A 257 16.45 -14.48 17.83
CA MET A 257 15.94 -13.65 18.93
C MET A 257 16.84 -12.44 19.20
N ARG A 258 18.17 -12.65 19.27
CA ARG A 258 19.13 -11.55 19.47
C ARG A 258 19.11 -10.56 18.30
N ALA A 259 19.13 -11.06 17.07
CA ALA A 259 19.08 -10.22 15.88
C ALA A 259 17.79 -9.40 15.81
N SER A 260 16.65 -9.99 16.18
CA SER A 260 15.36 -9.29 16.27
C SER A 260 15.39 -8.21 17.35
N ALA A 261 15.90 -8.50 18.56
CA ALA A 261 16.00 -7.51 19.63
C ALA A 261 16.93 -6.33 19.26
N GLU A 262 18.03 -6.61 18.57
CA GLU A 262 18.95 -5.57 18.07
C GLU A 262 18.30 -4.72 16.98
N ALA A 263 17.55 -5.33 16.06
CA ALA A 263 16.79 -4.58 15.06
C ALA A 263 15.76 -3.66 15.71
N HIS A 264 15.00 -4.15 16.69
CA HIS A 264 14.02 -3.34 17.43
C HIS A 264 14.65 -2.18 18.21
N SER A 265 15.87 -2.33 18.74
CA SER A 265 16.54 -1.25 19.46
C SER A 265 17.13 -0.17 18.52
N LYS A 266 17.53 -0.56 17.30
CA LYS A 266 18.07 0.34 16.28
C LYS A 266 16.98 1.05 15.46
N VAL A 267 15.82 0.42 15.28
CA VAL A 267 14.71 0.97 14.51
C VAL A 267 13.81 1.81 15.42
N ARG A 268 14.04 3.14 15.46
CA ARG A 268 12.99 4.07 15.90
C ARG A 268 11.96 4.35 14.81
N ILE A 269 12.23 4.11 13.53
CA ILE A 269 11.27 4.24 12.41
C ILE A 269 11.71 3.31 11.26
N CYS A 270 10.75 2.57 10.66
CA CYS A 270 10.83 1.66 9.50
C CYS A 270 11.14 0.17 9.77
N VAL A 271 10.14 -0.68 9.45
CA VAL A 271 10.15 -2.16 9.35
C VAL A 271 9.80 -2.95 10.63
N ILE A 272 8.73 -2.55 11.35
CA ILE A 272 8.07 -3.39 12.39
C ILE A 272 6.64 -3.77 11.96
N PHE A 273 6.38 -3.92 10.66
CA PHE A 273 5.02 -4.25 10.18
C PHE A 273 4.79 -5.73 9.87
N ILE A 274 5.82 -6.54 9.62
CA ILE A 274 5.61 -7.94 9.22
C ILE A 274 5.73 -8.89 10.43
N HIS A 275 6.57 -8.58 11.43
CA HIS A 275 6.85 -9.51 12.53
C HIS A 275 5.70 -9.63 13.56
N ASN A 276 4.89 -8.57 13.74
CA ASN A 276 3.78 -8.55 14.69
C ASN A 276 2.46 -9.11 14.16
N PHE A 277 2.37 -9.46 12.87
CA PHE A 277 1.13 -9.97 12.26
C PHE A 277 1.10 -11.49 12.07
N ILE A 278 2.25 -12.17 12.22
CA ILE A 278 2.38 -13.64 12.10
C ILE A 278 2.52 -14.30 13.49
N SER A 279 2.54 -13.49 14.56
CA SER A 279 2.54 -13.97 15.96
C SER A 279 1.14 -14.34 16.39
#